data_AF-W9P4R4-F1
#
_entry.id   AF-W9P4R4-F1
#
_cell.length_a   1.000
_cell.length_b   1.000
_cell.length_c   1.000
_cell.angle_alpha   90.00
_cell.angle_beta   90.00
_cell.angle_gamma   90.00
#
_symmetry.space_group_name_H-M   'P 1'
#
loop_
_entity.id
_entity.type
_entity.pdbx_description
1 polymer ?
#
loop_
_entity_poly.entity_id
_entity_poly.type
_entity_poly.pdbx_seq_one_letter_code
_entity_poly.pdbx_strand_id
1 'polypeptide(L)'
;MSELRFLRRNLRILVLNPNSSTIMTDGMANAIRQMSLPDSVEIYTYTAPPHSAPDSINDQEGIDRSTQAVLDDPKIEEELESDKYDGVLVACFSVHCLVSKLTRYRHLAVTGIFEASILTSLSLMAAPDNAGKWGIVTTGKWWEDHLSHGVKNFLGQEKDGVNSKFAGVFSSGLTAGDFHTVPPEKVREKLKEATRKLLNEGQVSVVLMGCGGMAGLEEIIRSTAIEEYGKADGNLVYIIDGVKAGVMQLEQMIRSKRIFR
;
A
#
# COMPACT_ATOMS: atom_id res chain seq x y z
N MET A 1 -0.45 36.35 -35.57
CA MET A 1 -0.73 36.22 -34.12
C MET A 1 0.19 35.13 -33.60
N SER A 2 0.97 35.39 -32.55
CA SER A 2 1.79 34.36 -31.91
C SER A 2 0.92 33.46 -31.04
N GLU A 3 1.13 32.15 -31.12
CA GLU A 3 0.41 31.14 -30.35
C GLU A 3 1.39 30.50 -29.34
N LEU A 4 1.01 30.44 -28.07
CA LEU A 4 1.75 29.68 -27.05
C LEU A 4 1.12 28.30 -26.94
N ARG A 5 1.94 27.26 -27.11
CA ARG A 5 1.51 25.86 -26.96
C ARG A 5 2.24 25.21 -25.81
N PHE A 6 1.48 24.76 -24.83
CA PHE A 6 1.97 23.94 -23.75
C PHE A 6 2.10 22.48 -24.24
N LEU A 7 3.32 21.93 -24.22
CA LEU A 7 3.59 20.62 -24.81
C LEU A 7 3.49 19.47 -23.80
N ARG A 8 3.77 19.71 -22.51
CA ARG A 8 3.78 18.66 -21.49
C ARG A 8 3.70 19.22 -20.07
N ARG A 9 2.85 18.62 -19.23
CA ARG A 9 2.85 18.80 -17.76
C ARG A 9 3.46 17.60 -17.06
N ASN A 10 4.02 17.86 -15.89
CA ASN A 10 4.40 16.84 -14.92
C ASN A 10 3.16 16.08 -14.42
N LEU A 11 3.38 14.86 -13.94
CA LEU A 11 2.39 14.05 -13.26
C LEU A 11 2.39 14.41 -11.78
N ARG A 12 1.22 14.68 -11.21
CA ARG A 12 1.10 15.05 -9.80
C ARG A 12 0.30 14.00 -9.04
N ILE A 13 0.92 13.36 -8.06
CA ILE A 13 0.32 12.32 -7.24
C ILE A 13 0.17 12.83 -5.80
N LEU A 14 -1.03 12.71 -5.25
CA LEU A 14 -1.30 12.95 -3.84
C LEU A 14 -1.28 11.62 -3.07
N VAL A 15 -0.35 11.47 -2.15
CA VAL A 15 -0.30 10.35 -1.19
C VAL A 15 -1.08 10.77 0.06
N LEU A 16 -2.27 10.20 0.19
CA LEU A 16 -3.25 10.54 1.20
C LEU A 16 -3.17 9.52 2.33
N ASN A 17 -2.59 9.92 3.47
CA ASN A 17 -2.70 9.16 4.72
C ASN A 17 -4.06 9.47 5.37
N PRO A 18 -4.98 8.50 5.47
CA PRO A 18 -6.32 8.75 6.02
C PRO A 18 -6.34 8.81 7.55
N ASN A 19 -5.24 8.48 8.25
CA ASN A 19 -5.11 8.67 9.69
C ASN A 19 -4.43 10.01 10.03
N SER A 20 -4.47 10.38 11.31
CA SER A 20 -3.90 11.64 11.81
C SER A 20 -2.42 11.61 12.18
N SER A 21 -1.74 10.47 12.00
CA SER A 21 -0.34 10.31 12.36
C SER A 21 0.58 10.96 11.34
N THR A 22 1.15 12.11 11.69
CA THR A 22 2.19 12.77 10.90
C THR A 22 3.46 11.93 10.81
N ILE A 23 3.79 11.17 11.86
CA ILE A 23 4.92 10.25 11.88
C ILE A 23 4.78 9.18 10.79
N MET A 24 3.58 8.63 10.59
CA MET A 24 3.32 7.68 9.51
C MET A 24 3.47 8.36 8.15
N THR A 25 2.93 9.56 7.98
CA THR A 25 3.08 10.33 6.73
C THR A 25 4.55 10.61 6.40
N ASP A 26 5.36 10.96 7.41
CA ASP A 26 6.80 11.19 7.25
C ASP A 26 7.53 9.89 6.87
N GLY A 27 7.14 8.75 7.46
CA GLY A 27 7.64 7.43 7.08
C GLY A 27 7.36 7.11 5.60
N MET A 28 6.13 7.34 5.15
CA MET A 28 5.73 7.18 3.74
C MET A 28 6.55 8.11 2.82
N ALA A 29 6.69 9.39 3.21
CA ALA A 29 7.49 10.36 2.46
C ALA A 29 8.96 9.94 2.35
N ASN A 30 9.54 9.38 3.42
CA ASN A 30 10.90 8.86 3.41
C ASN A 30 11.05 7.66 2.48
N ALA A 31 10.09 6.72 2.49
CA ALA A 31 10.10 5.60 1.55
C ALA A 31 10.01 6.05 0.09
N ILE A 32 9.21 7.08 -0.19
CA ILE A 32 9.09 7.68 -1.53
C ILE A 32 10.39 8.35 -1.95
N ARG A 33 11.06 9.10 -1.06
CA ARG A 33 12.35 9.75 -1.35
C ARG A 33 13.46 8.78 -1.73
N GLN A 34 13.36 7.51 -1.35
CA GLN A 34 14.30 6.46 -1.70
C GLN A 34 14.02 5.83 -3.09
N MET A 35 12.91 6.20 -3.74
CA MET A 35 12.58 5.72 -5.07
C MET A 35 13.32 6.51 -6.15
N SER A 36 13.78 5.82 -7.18
CA SER A 36 14.29 6.45 -8.41
C SER A 36 13.13 6.85 -9.32
N LEU A 37 12.49 7.98 -9.04
CA LEU A 37 11.40 8.53 -9.85
C LEU A 37 11.91 9.53 -10.89
N PRO A 38 11.29 9.64 -12.07
CA PRO A 38 11.60 10.71 -13.00
C PRO A 38 11.22 12.09 -12.42
N ASP A 39 12.01 13.13 -12.70
CA ASP A 39 11.72 14.51 -12.28
C ASP A 39 10.34 15.02 -12.73
N SER A 40 9.75 14.38 -13.75
CA SER A 40 8.39 14.69 -14.22
C SER A 40 7.26 14.14 -13.33
N VAL A 41 7.58 13.50 -12.20
CA VAL A 41 6.63 12.99 -11.21
C VAL A 41 6.78 13.78 -9.93
N GLU A 42 5.77 14.59 -9.62
CA GLU A 42 5.66 15.38 -8.40
C GLU A 42 4.77 14.65 -7.40
N ILE A 43 5.25 14.51 -6.16
CA ILE A 43 4.52 13.82 -5.10
C ILE A 43 4.22 14.79 -3.97
N TYR A 44 2.96 14.78 -3.55
CA TYR A 44 2.42 15.55 -2.43
C TYR A 44 1.93 14.57 -1.37
N THR A 45 1.97 14.98 -0.11
CA THR A 45 1.43 14.20 1.00
C THR A 45 0.30 14.94 1.68
N TYR A 46 -0.66 14.17 2.19
CA TYR A 46 -1.73 14.65 3.06
C TYR A 46 -1.80 13.76 4.30
N THR A 47 -2.05 14.38 5.46
CA THR A 47 -2.36 13.69 6.72
C THR A 47 -3.74 14.17 7.18
N ALA A 48 -4.60 13.25 7.57
CA ALA A 48 -5.94 13.60 8.02
C ALA A 48 -5.91 14.38 9.36
N PRO A 49 -6.97 15.14 9.71
CA PRO A 49 -6.93 16.04 10.86
C PRO A 49 -6.98 15.26 12.19
N PRO A 50 -6.15 15.59 13.21
CA PRO A 50 -6.05 14.84 14.48
C PRO A 50 -7.29 14.84 15.37
N HIS A 51 -8.27 15.71 15.11
CA HIS A 51 -9.50 15.75 15.91
C HIS A 51 -10.68 15.00 15.26
N SER A 52 -10.62 14.74 13.96
CA SER A 52 -11.68 14.03 13.23
C SER A 52 -11.26 12.62 12.80
N ALA A 53 -9.99 12.44 12.44
CA ALA A 53 -9.43 11.15 12.04
C ALA A 53 -8.86 10.38 13.24
N PRO A 54 -8.85 9.04 13.20
CA PRO A 54 -8.17 8.24 14.21
C PRO A 54 -6.64 8.32 14.03
N ASP A 55 -5.88 8.23 15.12
CA ASP A 55 -4.40 8.20 15.10
C ASP A 55 -3.85 6.94 14.44
N SER A 56 -4.61 5.84 14.49
CA SER A 56 -4.27 4.56 13.88
C SER A 56 -5.56 3.87 13.44
N ILE A 57 -5.54 3.27 12.26
CA ILE A 57 -6.65 2.46 11.72
C ILE A 57 -6.32 1.00 11.99
N ASN A 58 -7.14 0.32 12.79
CA ASN A 58 -6.88 -1.06 13.24
C ASN A 58 -8.04 -2.03 12.97
N ASP A 59 -9.18 -1.52 12.51
CA ASP A 59 -10.43 -2.26 12.28
C ASP A 59 -11.35 -1.50 11.32
N GLN A 60 -12.56 -2.05 11.11
CA GLN A 60 -13.58 -1.45 10.24
C GLN A 60 -14.06 -0.09 10.75
N GLU A 61 -14.21 0.11 12.06
CA GLU A 61 -14.63 1.41 12.62
C GLU A 61 -13.58 2.48 12.29
N GLY A 62 -12.28 2.14 12.41
CA GLY A 62 -11.19 3.00 12.01
C GLY A 62 -11.22 3.36 10.52
N ILE A 63 -11.54 2.41 9.63
CA ILE A 63 -11.69 2.67 8.19
C ILE A 63 -12.84 3.64 7.92
N ASP A 64 -13.98 3.44 8.58
CA ASP A 64 -15.16 4.27 8.36
C ASP A 64 -14.97 5.68 8.92
N ARG A 65 -14.42 5.81 10.12
CA ARG A 65 -14.10 7.09 10.76
C ARG A 65 -13.07 7.89 10.00
N SER A 66 -11.97 7.25 9.59
CA SER A 66 -10.93 7.92 8.78
C SER A 66 -11.46 8.35 7.42
N THR A 67 -12.29 7.52 6.78
CA THR A 67 -12.97 7.89 5.53
C THR A 67 -13.85 9.12 5.73
N GLN A 68 -14.68 9.14 6.78
CA GLN A 68 -15.54 10.28 7.07
C GLN A 68 -14.72 11.55 7.34
N ALA A 69 -13.66 11.44 8.15
CA ALA A 69 -12.78 12.56 8.47
C ALA A 69 -12.12 13.19 7.24
N VAL A 70 -11.70 12.38 6.27
CA VAL A 70 -11.13 12.87 5.00
C VAL A 70 -12.21 13.52 4.13
N LEU A 71 -13.40 12.94 4.07
CA LEU A 71 -14.48 13.47 3.22
C LEU A 71 -15.11 14.75 3.78
N ASP A 72 -15.04 14.96 5.09
CA ASP A 72 -15.53 16.17 5.76
C ASP A 72 -14.47 17.27 5.86
N ASP A 73 -13.23 17.02 5.41
CA ASP A 73 -12.17 18.03 5.40
C ASP A 73 -12.31 18.92 4.15
N PRO A 74 -12.76 20.19 4.28
CA PRO A 74 -12.97 21.07 3.14
C PRO A 74 -11.67 21.37 2.38
N LYS A 75 -10.52 21.30 3.05
CA LYS A 75 -9.23 21.58 2.43
C LYS A 75 -8.88 20.50 1.41
N ILE A 76 -9.08 19.23 1.76
CA ILE A 76 -8.78 18.14 0.82
C ILE A 76 -9.86 18.06 -0.27
N GLU A 77 -11.11 18.39 0.06
CA GLU A 77 -12.18 18.49 -0.94
C GLU A 77 -11.84 19.51 -2.05
N GLU A 78 -11.49 20.76 -1.68
CA GLU A 78 -11.08 21.80 -2.63
C GLU A 78 -9.89 21.36 -3.50
N GLU A 79 -8.89 20.77 -2.85
CA GLU A 79 -7.68 20.28 -3.50
C GLU A 79 -7.97 19.14 -4.51
N LEU A 80 -8.91 18.24 -4.20
CA LEU A 80 -9.32 17.13 -5.06
C LEU A 80 -10.32 17.52 -6.16
N GLU A 81 -11.06 18.62 -6.00
CA GLU A 81 -11.91 19.19 -7.06
C GLU A 81 -11.10 19.95 -8.11
N SER A 82 -9.94 20.47 -7.73
CA SER A 82 -9.04 21.20 -8.62
C SER A 82 -8.30 20.28 -9.61
N ASP A 83 -7.78 20.85 -10.71
CA ASP A 83 -6.91 20.14 -11.67
C ASP A 83 -5.44 19.99 -11.18
N LYS A 84 -5.20 20.16 -9.88
CA LYS A 84 -3.85 20.14 -9.30
C LYS A 84 -3.23 18.75 -9.36
N TYR A 85 -4.02 17.70 -9.12
CA TYR A 85 -3.53 16.32 -9.10
C TYR A 85 -4.01 15.53 -10.31
N ASP A 86 -3.23 14.52 -10.68
CA ASP A 86 -3.60 13.53 -11.68
C ASP A 86 -4.01 12.20 -11.06
N GLY A 87 -3.58 11.93 -9.83
CA GLY A 87 -3.99 10.76 -9.09
C GLY A 87 -3.80 10.84 -7.60
N VAL A 88 -4.49 9.95 -6.89
CA VAL A 88 -4.53 9.88 -5.42
C VAL A 88 -4.24 8.45 -4.98
N LEU A 89 -3.27 8.31 -4.09
CA LEU A 89 -2.92 7.08 -3.41
C LEU A 89 -3.51 7.10 -2.00
N VAL A 90 -4.45 6.20 -1.70
CA VAL A 90 -4.90 6.00 -0.31
C VAL A 90 -3.88 5.12 0.42
N ALA A 91 -3.14 5.73 1.35
CA ALA A 91 -2.00 5.12 2.05
C ALA A 91 -2.40 4.37 3.33
N CYS A 92 -3.45 3.55 3.24
CA CYS A 92 -3.82 2.59 4.28
C CYS A 92 -3.93 1.20 3.66
N PHE A 93 -3.23 0.21 4.23
CA PHE A 93 -3.21 -1.15 3.71
C PHE A 93 -4.46 -1.90 4.16
N SER A 94 -5.56 -1.64 3.48
CA SER A 94 -6.87 -2.22 3.76
C SER A 94 -7.74 -2.18 2.50
N VAL A 95 -8.86 -2.89 2.52
CA VAL A 95 -9.97 -2.64 1.59
C VAL A 95 -10.65 -1.31 1.98
N HIS A 96 -9.96 -0.20 1.76
CA HIS A 96 -10.34 1.10 2.31
C HIS A 96 -11.47 1.72 1.48
N CYS A 97 -12.63 1.98 2.09
CA CYS A 97 -13.80 2.47 1.35
C CYS A 97 -13.58 3.86 0.70
N LEU A 98 -12.65 4.66 1.25
CA LEU A 98 -12.17 5.90 0.62
C LEU A 98 -11.70 5.72 -0.84
N VAL A 99 -11.05 4.61 -1.20
CA VAL A 99 -10.58 4.36 -2.59
C VAL A 99 -11.76 4.44 -3.56
N SER A 100 -12.85 3.76 -3.25
CA SER A 100 -14.07 3.78 -4.06
C SER A 100 -14.73 5.16 -4.06
N LYS A 101 -14.86 5.80 -2.89
CA LYS A 101 -15.50 7.11 -2.77
C LYS A 101 -14.78 8.20 -3.55
N LEU A 102 -13.44 8.20 -3.58
CA LEU A 102 -12.64 9.16 -4.32
C LEU A 102 -12.72 9.00 -5.83
N THR A 103 -13.21 7.87 -6.36
CA THR A 103 -13.44 7.71 -7.81
C THR A 103 -14.51 8.66 -8.37
N ARG A 104 -15.29 9.34 -7.50
CA ARG A 104 -16.21 10.41 -7.90
C ARG A 104 -15.50 11.56 -8.63
N TYR A 105 -14.24 11.82 -8.30
CA TYR A 105 -13.38 12.78 -9.00
C TYR A 105 -12.84 12.15 -10.29
N ARG A 106 -13.64 12.21 -11.37
CA ARG A 106 -13.42 11.44 -12.62
C ARG A 106 -12.12 11.77 -13.35
N HIS A 107 -11.50 12.91 -13.07
CA HIS A 107 -10.22 13.32 -13.64
C HIS A 107 -9.04 12.60 -12.97
N LEU A 108 -9.18 12.14 -11.73
CA LEU A 108 -8.12 11.48 -10.96
C LEU A 108 -8.03 9.98 -11.26
N ALA A 109 -6.81 9.45 -11.35
CA ALA A 109 -6.55 8.03 -11.10
C ALA A 109 -6.54 7.78 -9.59
N VAL A 110 -7.25 6.76 -9.11
CA VAL A 110 -7.36 6.49 -7.66
C VAL A 110 -7.09 5.02 -7.41
N THR A 111 -6.24 4.72 -6.43
CA THR A 111 -6.00 3.37 -5.92
C THR A 111 -5.56 3.43 -4.45
N GLY A 112 -5.68 2.32 -3.72
CA GLY A 112 -5.04 2.16 -2.43
C GLY A 112 -3.71 1.40 -2.54
N ILE A 113 -2.93 1.46 -1.46
CA ILE A 113 -1.68 0.67 -1.35
C ILE A 113 -1.96 -0.83 -1.27
N PHE A 114 -3.17 -1.24 -0.87
CA PHE A 114 -3.62 -2.64 -0.88
C PHE A 114 -3.70 -3.18 -2.31
N GLU A 115 -4.49 -2.56 -3.17
CA GLU A 115 -4.69 -2.97 -4.56
C GLU A 115 -3.37 -2.88 -5.34
N ALA A 116 -2.61 -1.79 -5.15
CA ALA A 116 -1.35 -1.58 -5.84
C ALA A 116 -0.30 -2.65 -5.49
N SER A 117 -0.26 -3.10 -4.23
CA SER A 117 0.66 -4.15 -3.80
C SER A 117 0.32 -5.50 -4.44
N ILE A 118 -0.97 -5.82 -4.56
CA ILE A 118 -1.43 -7.06 -5.21
C ILE A 118 -1.11 -7.03 -6.71
N LEU A 119 -1.41 -5.93 -7.40
CA LEU A 119 -1.08 -5.83 -8.84
C LEU A 119 0.43 -5.93 -9.08
N THR A 120 1.23 -5.35 -8.20
CA THR A 120 2.70 -5.41 -8.28
C THR A 120 3.21 -6.84 -8.02
N SER A 121 2.64 -7.57 -7.05
CA SER A 121 3.02 -8.96 -6.81
C SER A 121 2.70 -9.85 -8.01
N LEU A 122 1.51 -9.71 -8.59
CA LEU A 122 1.12 -10.46 -9.78
C LEU A 122 2.02 -10.18 -10.98
N SER A 123 2.42 -8.92 -11.18
CA SER A 123 3.35 -8.53 -12.24
C SER A 123 4.72 -9.22 -12.09
N LEU A 124 5.27 -9.23 -10.87
CA LEU A 124 6.55 -9.90 -10.57
C LEU A 124 6.47 -11.44 -10.70
N MET A 125 5.27 -12.00 -10.54
CA MET A 125 5.02 -13.44 -10.62
C MET A 125 4.54 -13.91 -12.00
N ALA A 126 4.46 -13.03 -12.99
CA ALA A 126 3.88 -13.34 -14.31
C ALA A 126 4.72 -14.33 -15.14
N ALA A 127 5.98 -14.60 -14.74
CA ALA A 127 6.84 -15.57 -15.41
C ALA A 127 6.22 -16.99 -15.37
N PRO A 128 6.12 -17.72 -16.51
CA PRO A 128 5.46 -19.02 -16.60
C PRO A 128 6.00 -20.09 -15.62
N ASP A 129 7.30 -20.04 -15.33
CA ASP A 129 7.98 -21.02 -14.48
C ASP A 129 7.99 -20.63 -12.99
N ASN A 130 7.39 -19.50 -12.62
CA ASN A 130 7.32 -19.06 -11.22
C ASN A 130 6.14 -19.75 -10.50
N ALA A 131 6.41 -20.97 -10.01
CA ALA A 131 5.50 -21.74 -9.16
C ALA A 131 5.41 -21.21 -7.71
N GLY A 132 6.06 -20.09 -7.40
CA GLY A 132 6.02 -19.49 -6.08
C GLY A 132 4.64 -18.94 -5.70
N LYS A 133 4.48 -18.65 -4.41
CA LYS A 133 3.33 -17.98 -3.83
C LYS A 133 3.67 -16.54 -3.43
N TRP A 134 2.65 -15.73 -3.21
CA TRP A 134 2.77 -14.44 -2.55
C TRP A 134 1.88 -14.38 -1.32
N GLY A 135 2.22 -13.53 -0.35
CA GLY A 135 1.37 -13.34 0.82
C GLY A 135 1.65 -12.01 1.53
N ILE A 136 0.86 -11.74 2.57
CA ILE A 136 0.86 -10.47 3.27
C ILE A 136 1.31 -10.68 4.71
N VAL A 137 2.23 -9.86 5.19
CA VAL A 137 2.54 -9.76 6.62
C VAL A 137 1.94 -8.45 7.16
N THR A 138 1.11 -8.52 8.18
CA THR A 138 0.30 -7.38 8.67
C THR A 138 0.42 -7.16 10.18
N THR A 139 -0.37 -6.23 10.71
CA THR A 139 -0.33 -5.76 12.10
C THR A 139 -1.13 -6.70 13.00
N GLY A 140 -2.38 -6.36 13.30
CA GLY A 140 -3.27 -7.10 14.21
C GLY A 140 -4.02 -8.25 13.54
N LYS A 141 -4.55 -9.15 14.36
CA LYS A 141 -5.24 -10.38 13.90
C LYS A 141 -6.48 -10.12 13.06
N TRP A 142 -7.21 -9.02 13.33
CA TRP A 142 -8.39 -8.64 12.56
C TRP A 142 -8.10 -8.50 11.05
N TRP A 143 -6.89 -8.06 10.69
CA TRP A 143 -6.48 -7.91 9.30
C TRP A 143 -6.34 -9.22 8.54
N GLU A 144 -6.14 -10.36 9.21
CA GLU A 144 -5.99 -11.65 8.53
C GLU A 144 -7.25 -11.98 7.72
N ASP A 145 -8.41 -11.92 8.35
CA ASP A 145 -9.69 -12.18 7.69
C ASP A 145 -10.06 -11.05 6.71
N HIS A 146 -9.92 -9.79 7.12
CA HIS A 146 -10.30 -8.65 6.28
C HIS A 146 -9.52 -8.62 4.96
N LEU A 147 -8.19 -8.75 5.03
CA LEU A 147 -7.32 -8.70 3.86
C LEU A 147 -7.45 -9.98 3.01
N SER A 148 -7.64 -11.15 3.63
CA SER A 148 -7.86 -12.40 2.88
C SER A 148 -9.13 -12.35 2.03
N HIS A 149 -10.24 -11.86 2.59
CA HIS A 149 -11.47 -11.64 1.83
C HIS A 149 -11.30 -10.53 0.78
N GLY A 150 -10.61 -9.45 1.13
CA GLY A 150 -10.27 -8.36 0.22
C GLY A 150 -9.53 -8.84 -1.02
N VAL A 151 -8.52 -9.72 -0.85
CA VAL A 151 -7.73 -10.29 -1.94
C VAL A 151 -8.63 -11.09 -2.88
N LYS A 152 -9.48 -11.97 -2.33
CA LYS A 152 -10.40 -12.78 -3.15
C LYS A 152 -11.33 -11.89 -3.98
N ASN A 153 -11.95 -10.89 -3.35
CA ASN A 153 -12.85 -9.96 -4.03
C ASN A 153 -12.13 -9.16 -5.11
N PHE A 154 -10.94 -8.62 -4.81
CA PHE A 154 -10.16 -7.82 -5.75
C PHE A 154 -9.73 -8.62 -6.98
N LEU A 155 -9.42 -9.90 -6.81
CA LEU A 155 -9.03 -10.80 -7.91
C LEU A 155 -10.23 -11.44 -8.64
N GLY A 156 -11.46 -11.09 -8.27
CA GLY A 156 -12.67 -11.70 -8.85
C GLY A 156 -12.81 -13.19 -8.56
N GLN A 157 -12.21 -13.65 -7.47
CA GLN A 157 -12.26 -15.04 -7.04
C GLN A 157 -13.57 -15.34 -6.31
N GLU A 158 -14.13 -16.53 -6.52
CA GLU A 158 -15.28 -17.01 -5.74
C GLU A 158 -14.96 -17.04 -4.24
N LYS A 159 -15.99 -16.77 -3.42
CA LYS A 159 -15.85 -16.68 -1.95
C LYS A 159 -15.14 -17.91 -1.35
N ASP A 160 -15.52 -19.10 -1.82
CA ASP A 160 -14.99 -20.38 -1.36
C ASP A 160 -13.93 -20.96 -2.31
N GLY A 161 -13.54 -20.21 -3.35
CA GLY A 161 -12.49 -20.62 -4.27
C GLY A 161 -11.13 -20.69 -3.59
N VAL A 162 -10.25 -21.55 -4.10
CA VAL A 162 -8.85 -21.67 -3.66
C VAL A 162 -7.95 -20.85 -4.58
N ASN A 163 -7.04 -20.07 -3.98
CA ASN A 163 -5.99 -19.37 -4.73
C ASN A 163 -4.65 -20.09 -4.53
N SER A 164 -4.21 -20.84 -5.53
CA SER A 164 -2.97 -21.61 -5.43
C SER A 164 -1.72 -20.73 -5.31
N LYS A 165 -1.79 -19.46 -5.75
CA LYS A 165 -0.68 -18.51 -5.71
C LYS A 165 -0.68 -17.63 -4.46
N PHE A 166 -1.76 -17.55 -3.69
CA PHE A 166 -1.84 -16.74 -2.47
C PHE A 166 -1.63 -17.61 -1.23
N ALA A 167 -0.52 -17.38 -0.52
CA ALA A 167 -0.16 -18.08 0.70
C ALA A 167 -0.98 -17.65 1.92
N GLY A 168 -1.60 -16.45 1.88
CA GLY A 168 -2.45 -15.94 2.95
C GLY A 168 -1.91 -14.67 3.60
N VAL A 169 -2.49 -14.34 4.75
CA VAL A 169 -2.22 -13.13 5.53
C VAL A 169 -1.82 -13.53 6.94
N PHE A 170 -0.69 -13.01 7.43
CA PHE A 170 -0.14 -13.36 8.74
C PHE A 170 0.13 -12.11 9.55
N SER A 171 -0.45 -12.03 10.74
CA SER A 171 -0.34 -10.88 11.63
C SER A 171 0.83 -11.00 12.60
N SER A 172 1.49 -9.87 12.87
CA SER A 172 2.53 -9.72 13.91
C SER A 172 1.94 -9.60 15.32
N GLY A 173 0.65 -9.31 15.44
CA GLY A 173 -0.03 -9.06 16.70
C GLY A 173 0.18 -7.64 17.26
N LEU A 174 0.86 -6.78 16.51
CA LEU A 174 1.02 -5.35 16.81
C LEU A 174 -0.13 -4.55 16.20
N THR A 175 -0.40 -3.35 16.70
CA THR A 175 -1.24 -2.34 16.02
C THR A 175 -0.40 -1.52 15.03
N ALA A 176 -1.03 -0.74 14.15
CA ALA A 176 -0.27 0.12 13.25
C ALA A 176 0.51 1.22 14.01
N GLY A 177 -0.06 1.77 15.08
CA GLY A 177 0.62 2.74 15.95
C GLY A 177 1.83 2.16 16.68
N ASP A 178 1.83 0.86 17.02
CA ASP A 178 2.91 0.21 17.76
C ASP A 178 4.27 0.27 17.06
N PHE A 179 4.29 0.34 15.72
CA PHE A 179 5.55 0.44 14.95
C PHE A 179 6.36 1.71 15.25
N HIS A 180 5.74 2.70 15.90
CA HIS A 180 6.40 3.96 16.29
C HIS A 180 6.49 4.16 17.80
N THR A 181 5.76 3.39 18.60
CA THR A 181 5.68 3.56 20.07
C THR A 181 6.34 2.42 20.85
N VAL A 182 6.47 1.24 20.23
CA VAL A 182 7.07 0.05 20.85
C VAL A 182 8.58 -0.01 20.55
N PRO A 183 9.41 -0.57 21.45
CA PRO A 183 10.84 -0.73 21.18
C PRO A 183 11.13 -1.47 19.87
N PRO A 184 12.10 -1.00 19.05
CA PRO A 184 12.41 -1.59 17.74
C PRO A 184 12.67 -3.09 17.77
N GLU A 185 13.28 -3.62 18.85
CA GLU A 185 13.56 -5.05 18.95
C GLU A 185 12.29 -5.90 19.10
N LYS A 186 11.27 -5.39 19.79
CA LYS A 186 9.98 -6.08 19.91
C LYS A 186 9.20 -6.02 18.59
N VAL A 187 9.28 -4.91 17.86
CA VAL A 187 8.75 -4.80 16.49
C VAL A 187 9.41 -5.84 15.59
N ARG A 188 10.75 -5.92 15.63
CA ARG A 188 11.53 -6.90 14.87
C ARG A 188 11.13 -8.33 15.22
N GLU A 189 11.09 -8.70 16.49
CA GLU A 189 10.70 -10.03 16.95
C GLU A 189 9.33 -10.45 16.39
N LYS A 190 8.31 -9.60 16.56
CA LYS A 190 6.94 -9.88 16.15
C LYS A 190 6.78 -9.94 14.63
N LEU A 191 7.47 -9.07 13.90
CA LEU A 191 7.46 -9.08 12.45
C LEU A 191 8.19 -10.31 11.87
N LYS A 192 9.32 -10.73 12.47
CA LYS A 192 10.00 -11.99 12.13
C LYS A 192 9.08 -13.19 12.36
N GLU A 193 8.37 -13.23 13.49
CA GLU A 193 7.43 -14.31 13.81
C GLU A 193 6.33 -14.46 12.75
N ALA A 194 5.69 -13.36 12.35
CA ALA A 194 4.66 -13.36 11.31
C ALA A 194 5.22 -13.73 9.94
N THR A 195 6.40 -13.21 9.60
CA THR A 195 7.09 -13.51 8.34
C THR A 195 7.42 -14.99 8.25
N ARG A 196 7.97 -15.60 9.31
CA ARG A 196 8.27 -17.04 9.36
C ARG A 196 7.02 -17.88 9.13
N LYS A 197 5.88 -17.52 9.76
CA LYS A 197 4.60 -18.23 9.53
C LYS A 197 4.20 -18.18 8.06
N LEU A 198 4.28 -17.01 7.42
CA LEU A 198 3.99 -16.86 5.99
C LEU A 198 4.93 -17.72 5.13
N LEU A 199 6.24 -17.67 5.38
CA LEU A 199 7.23 -18.40 4.59
C LEU A 199 7.10 -19.93 4.74
N ASN A 200 6.46 -20.42 5.79
CA ASN A 200 6.19 -21.84 6.00
C ASN A 200 4.97 -22.36 5.21
N GLU A 201 4.20 -21.52 4.52
CA GLU A 201 3.07 -21.92 3.66
C GLU A 201 3.50 -22.44 2.28
N GLY A 202 4.78 -22.78 2.11
CA GLY A 202 5.40 -23.24 0.87
C GLY A 202 6.37 -22.21 0.29
N GLN A 203 6.69 -22.33 -1.00
CA GLN A 203 7.66 -21.45 -1.65
C GLN A 203 7.08 -20.04 -1.85
N VAL A 204 7.20 -19.15 -0.88
CA VAL A 204 6.78 -17.75 -1.02
C VAL A 204 7.88 -16.94 -1.71
N SER A 205 7.60 -16.43 -2.90
CA SER A 205 8.53 -15.60 -3.68
C SER A 205 8.25 -14.10 -3.56
N VAL A 206 7.09 -13.69 -3.02
CA VAL A 206 6.74 -12.28 -2.83
C VAL A 206 6.04 -12.06 -1.50
N VAL A 207 6.53 -11.12 -0.69
CA VAL A 207 5.92 -10.70 0.57
C VAL A 207 5.47 -9.24 0.46
N LEU A 208 4.19 -8.99 0.74
CA LEU A 208 3.61 -7.64 0.79
C LEU A 208 3.61 -7.15 2.23
N MET A 209 4.12 -5.94 2.47
CA MET A 209 4.07 -5.28 3.77
C MET A 209 2.68 -4.68 4.00
N GLY A 210 1.92 -5.30 4.89
CA GLY A 210 0.48 -5.08 5.10
C GLY A 210 0.12 -3.86 5.95
N CYS A 211 0.96 -2.82 5.98
CA CYS A 211 0.71 -1.58 6.70
C CYS A 211 1.55 -0.43 6.12
N GLY A 212 0.97 0.77 6.02
CA GLY A 212 1.72 1.96 5.60
C GLY A 212 2.85 2.34 6.56
N GLY A 213 2.73 2.00 7.86
CA GLY A 213 3.77 2.20 8.87
C GLY A 213 4.92 1.18 8.83
N MET A 214 4.85 0.16 7.95
CA MET A 214 5.95 -0.80 7.76
C MET A 214 6.99 -0.33 6.73
N ALA A 215 6.79 0.84 6.14
CA ALA A 215 7.73 1.43 5.20
C ALA A 215 9.15 1.53 5.81
N GLY A 216 10.15 0.96 5.14
CA GLY A 216 11.53 0.90 5.64
C GLY A 216 11.88 -0.35 6.48
N LEU A 217 10.94 -1.27 6.72
CA LEU A 217 11.16 -2.50 7.50
C LEU A 217 11.49 -3.72 6.63
N GLU A 218 11.79 -3.53 5.34
CA GLU A 218 12.05 -4.61 4.38
C GLU A 218 13.21 -5.52 4.83
N GLU A 219 14.21 -4.97 5.52
CA GLU A 219 15.37 -5.73 6.03
C GLU A 219 14.98 -6.83 7.02
N ILE A 220 13.94 -6.61 7.83
CA ILE A 220 13.48 -7.60 8.82
C ILE A 220 12.86 -8.80 8.10
N ILE A 221 12.08 -8.55 7.05
CA ILE A 221 11.49 -9.59 6.21
C ILE A 221 12.58 -10.30 5.41
N ARG A 222 13.54 -9.55 4.84
CA ARG A 222 14.69 -10.09 4.10
C ARG A 222 15.54 -11.02 4.95
N SER A 223 15.93 -10.59 6.15
CA SER A 223 16.74 -11.40 7.06
C SER A 223 16.01 -12.67 7.46
N THR A 224 14.71 -12.60 7.74
CA THR A 224 13.89 -13.79 8.01
C THR A 224 13.84 -14.72 6.80
N ALA A 225 13.67 -14.21 5.58
CA ALA A 225 13.70 -15.04 4.38
C ALA A 225 15.04 -15.75 4.17
N ILE A 226 16.16 -15.09 4.50
CA ILE A 226 17.50 -15.69 4.47
C ILE A 226 17.66 -16.77 5.55
N GLU A 227 17.08 -16.58 6.73
CA GLU A 227 17.06 -17.58 7.81
C GLU A 227 16.26 -18.83 7.40
N GLU A 228 15.07 -18.67 6.80
CA GLU A 228 14.17 -19.78 6.47
C GLU A 228 14.53 -20.51 5.17
N TYR A 229 14.91 -19.78 4.11
CA TYR A 229 15.20 -20.37 2.79
C TYR A 229 16.70 -20.45 2.47
N GLY A 230 17.57 -19.96 3.36
CA GLY A 230 18.99 -19.82 3.09
C GLY A 230 19.32 -18.59 2.24
N LYS A 231 20.62 -18.27 2.17
CA LYS A 231 21.09 -17.01 1.59
C LYS A 231 20.75 -16.82 0.11
N ALA A 232 20.82 -17.87 -0.70
CA ALA A 232 20.54 -17.75 -2.14
C ALA A 232 19.06 -17.44 -2.38
N ASP A 233 18.18 -18.31 -1.92
CA ASP A 233 16.73 -18.20 -2.17
C ASP A 233 16.08 -17.07 -1.36
N GLY A 234 16.53 -16.86 -0.12
CA GLY A 234 16.06 -15.77 0.72
C GLY A 234 16.36 -14.38 0.14
N ASN A 235 17.41 -14.22 -0.66
CA ASN A 235 17.69 -12.96 -1.38
C ASN A 235 16.80 -12.75 -2.61
N LEU A 236 16.20 -13.80 -3.14
CA LEU A 236 15.33 -13.75 -4.33
C LEU A 236 13.87 -13.39 -3.98
N VAL A 237 13.48 -13.48 -2.70
CA VAL A 237 12.12 -13.09 -2.28
C VAL A 237 11.88 -11.61 -2.56
N TYR A 238 10.85 -11.23 -3.30
CA TYR A 238 10.49 -9.82 -3.46
C TYR A 238 9.76 -9.32 -2.21
N ILE A 239 10.10 -8.12 -1.75
CA ILE A 239 9.46 -7.49 -0.58
C ILE A 239 8.85 -6.19 -1.07
N ILE A 240 7.53 -6.10 -1.00
CA ILE A 240 6.75 -4.99 -1.56
C ILE A 240 6.36 -4.04 -0.43
N ASP A 241 6.90 -2.82 -0.52
CA ASP A 241 6.36 -1.65 0.17
C ASP A 241 5.15 -1.12 -0.60
N GLY A 242 3.99 -1.08 0.06
CA GLY A 242 2.75 -0.68 -0.58
C GLY A 242 2.72 0.78 -1.03
N VAL A 243 3.45 1.67 -0.37
CA VAL A 243 3.55 3.08 -0.78
C VAL A 243 4.35 3.19 -2.07
N LYS A 244 5.50 2.51 -2.13
CA LYS A 244 6.34 2.49 -3.34
C LYS A 244 5.58 1.86 -4.52
N ALA A 245 4.91 0.73 -4.28
CA ALA A 245 4.07 0.08 -5.27
C ALA A 245 2.92 0.99 -5.73
N GLY A 246 2.26 1.67 -4.80
CA GLY A 246 1.17 2.60 -5.05
C GLY A 246 1.56 3.75 -5.98
N VAL A 247 2.69 4.39 -5.71
CA VAL A 247 3.22 5.48 -6.54
C VAL A 247 3.50 5.00 -7.97
N MET A 248 4.18 3.86 -8.13
CA MET A 248 4.48 3.30 -9.45
C MET A 248 3.21 2.92 -10.22
N GLN A 249 2.26 2.27 -9.55
CA GLN A 249 0.99 1.88 -10.17
C GLN A 249 0.18 3.11 -10.59
N LEU A 250 0.11 4.16 -9.76
CA LEU A 250 -0.57 5.39 -10.13
C LEU A 250 0.07 6.10 -11.30
N GLU A 251 1.40 6.18 -11.36
CA GLU A 251 2.08 6.75 -12.51
C GLU A 251 1.62 6.05 -13.80
N GLN A 252 1.60 4.71 -13.77
CA GLN A 252 1.17 3.91 -14.91
C GLN A 252 -0.33 4.04 -15.20
N MET A 253 -1.18 4.09 -14.18
CA MET A 253 -2.62 4.28 -14.32
C MET A 253 -2.95 5.65 -14.93
N ILE A 254 -2.26 6.71 -14.52
CA ILE A 254 -2.43 8.06 -15.08
C ILE A 254 -2.06 8.07 -16.56
N ARG A 255 -0.91 7.48 -16.91
CA ARG A 255 -0.49 7.35 -18.33
C ARG A 255 -1.50 6.54 -19.13
N SER A 256 -1.94 5.40 -18.59
CA SER A 256 -2.92 4.53 -19.24
C SER A 256 -4.25 5.24 -19.45
N LYS A 257 -4.75 5.98 -18.45
CA LYS A 257 -5.96 6.80 -18.58
C LYS A 257 -5.83 7.88 -19.66
N ARG A 258 -4.64 8.43 -19.90
CA ARG A 258 -4.44 9.44 -20.95
C ARG A 258 -4.30 8.83 -22.35
N ILE A 259 -3.87 7.58 -22.44
CA ILE A 259 -3.64 6.88 -23.72
C ILE A 259 -4.89 6.14 -24.19
N PHE A 260 -5.60 5.47 -23.27
CA PHE A 260 -6.65 4.50 -23.60
C PHE A 260 -8.07 5.00 -23.31
N ARG A 261 -8.23 6.25 -22.83
CA ARG A 261 -9.52 6.91 -22.65
C ARG A 261 -9.62 8.08 -23.60
#